data_AF-A0A926EZR4-F1
#
_entry.id   AF-A0A926EZR4-F1
#
_cell.length_a   1.000
_cell.length_b   1.000
_cell.length_c   1.000
_cell.angle_alpha   90.00
_cell.angle_beta   90.00
_cell.angle_gamma   90.00
#
_symmetry.space_group_name_H-M   'P 1'
#
loop_
_entity.id
_entity.type
_entity.pdbx_description
1 polymer ?
#
loop_
_entity_poly.entity_id
_entity_poly.type
_entity_poly.pdbx_seq_one_letter_code
_entity_poly.pdbx_strand_id
1 'polypeptide(L)'
;DYIIKSLQSINLVNNKIYKLEVLCNSEKNYRKFFKKYNEIIDEKAVLIYTNRKLKNLNEIDSKLSEMSSKYIRLKDLNLKKVNYDNIEKNILIGSKYLERFKDMEKCSNSIIILDEKTNLLINYMKEYNKLLINSDETRKESKVLKDINSSIDKNLFKYRELLRRVEICPFCLSNIDDDKIEHIMNHYIGG
;
A
#
# COMPACT_ATOMS: atom_id res chain seq x y z
N ASP A 1 132.67 12.22 43.04
CA ASP A 1 131.36 12.55 43.64
C ASP A 1 130.50 13.57 42.89
N TYR A 2 131.04 14.67 42.36
CA TYR A 2 130.23 15.70 41.68
C TYR A 2 129.53 15.20 40.39
N ILE A 3 130.22 14.40 39.58
CA ILE A 3 129.69 13.86 38.32
C ILE A 3 128.50 12.92 38.55
N ILE A 4 128.57 12.03 39.55
CA ILE A 4 127.49 11.08 39.87
C ILE A 4 126.24 11.80 40.39
N LYS A 5 126.40 12.84 41.23
CA LYS A 5 125.28 13.71 41.65
C LYS A 5 124.66 14.48 40.48
N SER A 6 125.47 14.97 39.53
CA SER A 6 124.97 15.62 38.32
C SER A 6 124.17 14.65 37.44
N LEU A 7 124.61 13.40 37.30
CA LEU A 7 123.91 12.36 36.53
C LEU A 7 122.59 11.93 37.17
N GLN A 8 122.52 11.83 38.51
CA GLN A 8 121.26 11.59 39.22
C GLN A 8 120.25 12.74 39.01
N SER A 9 120.72 13.98 38.94
CA SER A 9 119.85 15.13 38.66
C SER A 9 119.27 15.11 37.24
N ILE A 10 120.04 14.63 36.24
CA ILE A 10 119.58 14.45 34.86
C ILE A 10 118.49 13.37 34.77
N ASN A 11 118.64 12.24 35.47
CA ASN A 11 117.61 11.19 35.51
C ASN A 11 116.29 11.68 36.14
N LEU A 12 116.37 12.53 37.18
CA LEU A 12 115.19 13.17 37.76
C LEU A 12 114.51 14.13 36.79
N VAL A 13 115.28 14.87 35.99
CA VAL A 13 114.74 15.74 34.93
C VAL A 13 114.07 14.92 33.82
N ASN A 14 114.70 13.85 33.33
CA ASN A 14 114.11 12.98 32.31
C ASN A 14 112.82 12.30 32.79
N ASN A 15 112.76 11.85 34.05
CA ASN A 15 111.54 11.31 34.63
C ASN A 15 110.43 12.37 34.74
N LYS A 16 110.78 13.64 35.01
CA LYS A 16 109.82 14.75 34.99
C LYS A 16 109.34 15.05 33.57
N ILE A 17 110.22 15.01 32.57
CA ILE A 17 109.88 15.18 31.15
C ILE A 17 108.91 14.09 30.70
N TYR A 18 109.19 12.82 30.99
CA TYR A 18 108.30 11.71 30.66
C TYR A 18 106.91 11.86 31.33
N LYS A 19 106.87 12.25 32.61
CA LYS A 19 105.60 12.55 33.29
C LYS A 19 104.84 13.71 32.63
N LEU A 20 105.55 14.76 32.20
CA LEU A 20 104.96 15.87 31.46
C LEU A 20 104.41 15.44 30.10
N GLU A 21 105.11 14.56 29.36
CA GLU A 21 104.60 14.01 28.10
C GLU A 21 103.34 13.18 28.28
N VAL A 22 103.30 12.32 29.32
CA VAL A 22 102.10 11.55 29.66
C VAL A 22 100.93 12.48 30.00
N LEU A 23 101.19 13.55 30.77
CA LEU A 23 100.18 14.57 31.10
C LEU A 23 99.72 15.36 29.86
N CYS A 24 100.62 15.71 28.96
CA CYS A 24 100.27 16.38 27.70
C CYS A 24 99.41 15.47 26.79
N ASN A 25 99.70 14.18 26.74
CA ASN A 25 98.90 13.22 25.97
C ASN A 25 97.52 12.98 26.61
N SER A 26 97.44 12.91 27.95
CA SER A 26 96.16 12.79 28.64
C SER A 26 95.30 14.04 28.45
N GLU A 27 95.89 15.24 28.44
CA GLU A 27 95.21 16.51 28.18
C GLU A 27 94.65 16.59 26.75
N LYS A 28 95.42 16.16 25.74
CA LYS A 28 94.94 16.02 24.35
C LYS A 28 93.75 15.08 24.24
N ASN A 29 93.81 13.93 24.92
CA ASN A 29 92.70 12.97 24.92
C ASN A 29 91.47 13.56 25.61
N TYR A 30 91.66 14.26 26.73
CA TYR A 30 90.58 14.95 27.44
C TYR A 30 89.88 15.98 26.55
N ARG A 31 90.63 16.80 25.79
CA ARG A 31 90.04 17.74 24.82
C ARG A 31 89.22 17.04 23.74
N LYS A 32 89.70 15.91 23.22
CA LYS A 32 88.94 15.11 22.24
C LYS A 32 87.63 14.58 22.83
N PHE A 33 87.68 14.04 24.04
CA PHE A 33 86.48 13.58 24.75
C PHE A 33 85.52 14.72 25.05
N PHE A 34 86.03 15.87 25.47
CA PHE A 34 85.22 17.06 25.73
C PHE A 34 84.49 17.56 24.47
N LYS A 35 85.17 17.56 23.32
CA LYS A 35 84.53 17.91 22.05
C LYS A 35 83.39 16.96 21.70
N LYS A 36 83.63 15.64 21.77
CA LYS A 36 82.59 14.62 21.53
C LYS A 36 81.42 14.74 22.51
N TYR A 37 81.71 15.05 23.77
CA TYR A 37 80.68 15.26 24.78
C TYR A 37 79.76 16.43 24.42
N ASN A 38 80.32 17.54 23.94
CA ASN A 38 79.51 18.68 23.49
C ASN A 38 78.68 18.34 22.25
N GLU A 39 79.24 17.61 21.28
CA GLU A 39 78.48 17.11 20.11
C GLU A 39 77.26 16.27 20.55
N ILE A 40 77.44 15.39 21.54
CA ILE A 40 76.35 14.58 22.11
C ILE A 40 75.29 15.46 22.81
N ILE A 41 75.71 16.51 23.51
CA ILE A 41 74.77 17.47 24.14
C ILE A 41 73.90 18.14 23.08
N ASP A 42 74.52 18.59 21.98
CA ASP A 42 73.80 19.26 20.90
C ASP A 42 72.81 18.32 20.21
N GLU A 43 73.22 17.08 19.91
CA GLU A 43 72.33 16.04 19.36
C GLU A 43 71.15 15.73 20.31
N LYS A 44 71.44 15.62 21.61
CA LYS A 44 70.40 15.40 22.63
C LYS A 44 69.39 16.56 22.64
N ALA A 45 69.83 17.80 22.49
CA ALA A 45 68.94 18.95 22.43
C ALA A 45 67.99 18.88 21.22
N VAL A 46 68.51 18.50 20.05
CA VAL A 46 67.70 18.31 18.82
C VAL A 46 66.70 17.17 19.00
N LEU A 47 67.11 16.03 19.56
CA LEU A 47 66.21 14.90 19.80
C LEU A 47 65.08 15.24 20.78
N ILE A 48 65.38 15.97 21.86
CA ILE A 48 64.35 16.43 22.81
C ILE A 48 63.34 17.34 22.11
N TYR A 49 63.81 18.27 21.29
CA TYR A 49 62.94 19.17 20.54
C TYR A 49 62.03 18.43 19.56
N THR A 50 62.59 17.51 18.78
CA THR A 50 61.83 16.67 17.84
C THR A 50 60.81 15.80 18.56
N ASN A 51 61.19 15.15 19.67
CA ASN A 51 60.29 14.33 20.45
C ASN A 51 59.12 15.15 21.03
N ARG A 52 59.37 16.39 21.48
CA ARG A 52 58.30 17.30 21.91
C ARG A 52 57.30 17.62 20.79
N LYS A 53 57.78 17.83 19.56
CA LYS A 53 56.93 18.08 18.39
C LYS A 53 56.08 16.86 18.01
N LEU A 54 56.65 15.67 18.15
CA LEU A 54 55.98 14.41 17.78
C LEU A 54 55.11 13.84 18.91
N LYS A 55 55.18 14.40 20.12
CA LYS A 55 54.50 13.89 21.32
C LYS A 55 53.00 13.64 21.14
N ASN A 56 52.34 14.45 20.30
CA ASN A 56 50.89 14.42 20.12
C ASN A 56 50.43 13.77 18.81
N LEU A 57 51.34 13.15 18.04
CA LEU A 57 50.97 12.48 16.77
C LEU A 57 49.88 11.44 16.98
N ASN A 58 50.02 10.61 18.01
CA ASN A 58 49.03 9.57 18.33
C ASN A 58 47.64 10.15 18.63
N GLU A 59 47.56 11.33 19.26
CA GLU A 59 46.29 12.00 19.52
C GLU A 59 45.67 12.56 18.23
N ILE A 60 46.50 13.08 17.32
CA ILE A 60 46.06 13.56 16.01
C ILE A 60 45.52 12.40 15.18
N ASP A 61 46.23 11.27 15.13
CA ASP A 61 45.82 10.08 14.39
C ASP A 61 44.52 9.49 14.94
N SER A 62 44.36 9.49 16.27
CA SER A 62 43.11 9.08 16.92
C SER A 62 41.94 9.99 16.53
N LYS A 63 42.13 11.31 16.56
CA LYS A 63 41.10 12.29 16.16
C LYS A 63 40.77 12.20 14.67
N LEU A 64 41.75 11.97 13.80
CA LEU A 64 41.54 11.76 12.37
C LEU A 64 40.73 10.49 12.09
N SER A 65 41.01 9.43 12.83
CA SER A 65 40.25 8.17 12.75
C SER A 65 38.80 8.36 13.20
N GLU A 66 38.60 9.08 14.31
CA GLU A 66 37.25 9.43 14.80
C GLU A 66 36.49 10.28 13.77
N MET A 67 37.13 11.31 13.21
CA MET A 67 36.54 12.17 12.18
C MET A 67 36.16 11.38 10.92
N SER A 68 37.02 10.46 10.48
CA SER A 68 36.74 9.58 9.34
C SER A 68 35.52 8.69 9.59
N SER A 69 35.41 8.11 10.79
CA SER A 69 34.24 7.30 11.16
C SER A 69 32.93 8.11 11.17
N LYS A 70 32.98 9.34 11.70
CA LYS A 70 31.83 10.25 11.73
C LYS A 70 31.41 10.66 10.32
N TYR A 71 32.37 10.91 9.44
CA TYR A 71 32.12 11.24 8.04
C TYR A 71 31.41 10.10 7.30
N ILE A 72 31.87 8.85 7.46
CA ILE A 72 31.21 7.67 6.86
C ILE A 72 29.76 7.58 7.35
N ARG A 73 29.54 7.72 8.67
CA ARG A 73 28.19 7.68 9.25
C ARG A 73 27.30 8.81 8.73
N LEU A 74 27.85 10.01 8.53
CA LEU A 74 27.11 11.15 7.98
C LEU A 74 26.69 10.88 6.53
N LYS A 75 27.58 10.28 5.72
CA LYS A 75 27.28 9.88 4.35
C LYS A 75 26.13 8.88 4.29
N ASP A 76 26.15 7.87 5.16
CA ASP A 76 25.07 6.88 5.25
C ASP A 76 23.74 7.50 5.69
N LEU A 77 23.77 8.41 6.66
CA LEU A 77 22.59 9.17 7.10
C LEU A 77 22.01 10.00 5.97
N ASN A 78 22.86 10.63 5.15
CA ASN A 78 22.40 11.44 4.03
C ASN A 78 21.69 10.57 2.97
N LEU A 79 22.23 9.38 2.67
CA LEU A 79 21.57 8.42 1.77
C LEU A 79 20.20 7.99 2.31
N LYS A 80 20.13 7.68 3.60
CA LYS A 80 18.85 7.32 4.25
C LYS A 80 17.84 8.46 4.20
N LYS A 81 18.27 9.71 4.38
CA LYS A 81 17.41 10.89 4.27
C LYS A 81 16.82 11.02 2.87
N VAL A 82 17.65 10.90 1.83
CA VAL A 82 17.18 10.97 0.43
C VAL A 82 16.11 9.88 0.16
N ASN A 83 16.33 8.66 0.67
CA ASN A 83 15.35 7.58 0.53
C ASN A 83 14.05 7.87 1.28
N TYR A 84 14.14 8.43 2.49
CA TYR A 84 12.97 8.83 3.28
C TYR A 84 12.14 9.88 2.54
N ASP A 85 12.77 10.94 2.04
CA ASP A 85 12.09 12.03 1.31
C ASP A 85 11.36 11.49 0.06
N ASN A 86 11.94 10.49 -0.62
CA ASN A 86 11.29 9.83 -1.76
C ASN A 86 10.08 8.99 -1.34
N ILE A 87 10.19 8.23 -0.24
CA ILE A 87 9.09 7.44 0.30
C ILE A 87 7.94 8.35 0.73
N GLU A 88 8.24 9.45 1.42
CA GLU A 88 7.25 10.43 1.85
C GLU A 88 6.49 11.02 0.65
N LYS A 89 7.20 11.43 -0.40
CA LYS A 89 6.58 11.90 -1.64
C LYS A 89 5.65 10.85 -2.26
N ASN A 90 6.08 9.60 -2.30
CA ASN A 90 5.29 8.50 -2.86
C ASN A 90 4.03 8.22 -2.03
N ILE A 91 4.13 8.26 -0.70
CA ILE A 91 2.97 8.14 0.20
C ILE A 91 1.99 9.27 -0.05
N LEU A 92 2.49 10.50 -0.19
CA LEU A 92 1.64 11.67 -0.44
C LEU A 92 0.92 11.57 -1.79
N ILE A 93 1.60 11.10 -2.84
CA ILE A 93 0.98 10.78 -4.13
C ILE A 93 -0.06 9.68 -3.97
N GLY A 94 0.27 8.58 -3.30
CA GLY A 94 -0.65 7.45 -3.06
C GLY A 94 -1.90 7.87 -2.30
N SER A 95 -1.75 8.74 -1.29
CA SER A 95 -2.89 9.27 -0.52
C SER A 95 -3.86 10.07 -1.39
N LYS A 96 -3.36 10.90 -2.32
CA LYS A 96 -4.19 11.63 -3.28
C LYS A 96 -4.92 10.69 -4.24
N TYR A 97 -4.28 9.59 -4.65
CA TYR A 97 -4.95 8.57 -5.45
C TYR A 97 -6.07 7.87 -4.67
N LEU A 98 -5.83 7.48 -3.43
CA LEU A 98 -6.85 6.86 -2.57
C LEU A 98 -8.02 7.81 -2.31
N GLU A 99 -7.76 9.10 -2.15
CA GLU A 99 -8.80 10.11 -1.97
C GLU A 99 -9.76 10.19 -3.17
N ARG A 100 -9.28 9.99 -4.40
CA ARG A 100 -10.13 9.90 -5.61
C ARG A 100 -11.07 8.70 -5.60
N PHE A 101 -10.72 7.65 -4.87
CA PHE A 101 -11.53 6.44 -4.74
C PHE A 101 -12.38 6.42 -3.47
N LYS A 102 -12.35 7.48 -2.66
CA LYS A 102 -13.11 7.57 -1.41
C LYS A 102 -14.61 7.39 -1.59
N ASP A 103 -15.14 7.77 -2.75
CA ASP A 103 -16.56 7.63 -3.09
C ASP A 103 -16.90 6.32 -3.82
N MET A 104 -15.93 5.40 -4.02
CA MET A 104 -16.18 4.12 -4.69
C MET A 104 -17.23 3.29 -3.94
N GLU A 105 -17.27 3.37 -2.62
CA GLU A 105 -18.31 2.72 -1.79
C GLU A 105 -19.73 3.26 -2.07
N LYS A 106 -19.87 4.54 -2.45
CA LYS A 106 -21.17 5.09 -2.85
C LYS A 106 -21.61 4.54 -4.20
N CYS A 107 -20.66 4.33 -5.12
CA CYS A 107 -20.94 3.67 -6.39
C CYS A 107 -21.38 2.22 -6.19
N SER A 108 -20.74 1.46 -5.30
CA SER A 108 -21.16 0.08 -5.03
C SER A 108 -22.56 0.00 -4.43
N ASN A 109 -22.90 0.89 -3.49
CA ASN A 109 -24.26 0.95 -2.95
C ASN A 109 -25.30 1.32 -4.03
N SER A 110 -24.94 2.21 -4.94
CA SER A 110 -25.82 2.59 -6.05
C SER A 110 -26.07 1.42 -7.00
N ILE A 111 -25.06 0.58 -7.25
CA ILE A 111 -25.19 -0.65 -8.05
C ILE A 111 -26.16 -1.63 -7.40
N ILE A 112 -26.04 -1.85 -6.08
CA ILE A 112 -26.94 -2.75 -5.34
C ILE A 112 -28.40 -2.27 -5.46
N ILE A 113 -28.64 -0.97 -5.22
CA ILE A 113 -29.98 -0.38 -5.32
C ILE A 113 -30.54 -0.49 -6.74
N LEU A 114 -29.70 -0.28 -7.75
CA LEU A 114 -30.08 -0.44 -9.16
C LEU A 114 -30.48 -1.88 -9.47
N ASP A 115 -29.73 -2.86 -8.97
CA ASP A 115 -30.00 -4.27 -9.20
C ASP A 115 -31.32 -4.71 -8.54
N GLU A 116 -31.57 -4.28 -7.30
CA GLU A 116 -32.84 -4.49 -6.60
C GLU A 116 -34.03 -3.91 -7.37
N LYS A 117 -33.91 -2.65 -7.83
CA LYS A 117 -34.97 -2.00 -8.62
C LYS A 117 -35.20 -2.69 -9.97
N THR A 118 -34.14 -3.14 -10.61
CA THR A 118 -34.23 -3.84 -11.90
C THR A 118 -34.95 -5.17 -11.74
N ASN A 119 -34.60 -5.93 -10.70
CA ASN A 119 -35.28 -7.18 -10.36
C ASN A 119 -36.76 -6.98 -10.05
N LEU A 120 -37.11 -5.91 -9.32
CA LEU A 120 -38.50 -5.55 -9.07
C LEU A 120 -39.26 -5.24 -10.37
N LEU A 121 -38.64 -4.48 -11.29
CA LEU A 121 -39.24 -4.14 -12.57
C LEU A 121 -39.49 -5.38 -13.44
N ILE A 122 -38.54 -6.31 -13.46
CA ILE A 122 -38.70 -7.61 -14.16
C ILE A 122 -39.89 -8.38 -13.60
N ASN A 123 -40.07 -8.39 -12.27
CA ASN A 123 -41.21 -9.05 -11.65
C ASN A 123 -42.54 -8.37 -12.00
N TYR A 124 -42.60 -7.03 -11.98
CA TYR A 124 -43.79 -6.31 -12.43
C TYR A 124 -44.12 -6.58 -13.90
N MET A 125 -43.12 -6.68 -14.77
CA MET A 125 -43.32 -7.00 -16.18
C MET A 125 -43.90 -8.40 -16.37
N LYS A 126 -43.45 -9.38 -15.56
CA LYS A 126 -44.02 -10.74 -15.56
C LYS A 126 -45.50 -10.74 -15.16
N GLU A 127 -45.84 -10.04 -14.08
CA GLU A 127 -47.24 -9.96 -13.61
C GLU A 127 -48.12 -9.18 -14.60
N TYR A 128 -47.61 -8.10 -15.19
CA TYR A 128 -48.31 -7.36 -16.23
C TYR A 128 -48.63 -8.24 -17.45
N ASN A 129 -47.67 -9.05 -17.90
CA ASN A 129 -47.89 -9.97 -19.01
C ASN A 129 -48.95 -11.03 -18.69
N LYS A 130 -48.98 -11.56 -17.45
CA LYS A 130 -50.06 -12.46 -17.01
C LYS A 130 -51.42 -11.79 -17.06
N LEU A 131 -51.52 -10.55 -16.58
CA LEU A 131 -52.77 -9.78 -16.63
C LEU A 131 -53.23 -9.57 -18.07
N LEU A 132 -52.30 -9.31 -18.99
CA LEU A 132 -52.63 -9.14 -20.41
C LEU A 132 -53.24 -10.41 -21.01
N ILE A 133 -52.61 -11.57 -20.75
CA ILE A 133 -53.12 -12.88 -21.18
C ILE A 133 -54.50 -13.14 -20.61
N ASN A 134 -54.68 -12.95 -19.30
CA ASN A 134 -55.97 -13.15 -18.64
C ASN A 134 -57.05 -12.23 -19.22
N SER A 135 -56.70 -10.99 -19.57
CA SER A 135 -57.65 -10.03 -20.16
C SER A 135 -58.12 -10.47 -21.55
N ASP A 136 -57.22 -11.04 -22.36
CA ASP A 136 -57.54 -11.58 -23.68
C ASP A 136 -58.41 -12.84 -23.57
N GLU A 137 -58.12 -13.72 -22.61
CA GLU A 137 -58.94 -14.89 -22.29
C GLU A 137 -60.35 -14.49 -21.86
N THR A 138 -60.45 -13.56 -20.90
CA THR A 138 -61.75 -13.00 -20.44
C THR A 138 -62.54 -12.41 -21.60
N ARG A 139 -61.89 -11.72 -22.53
CA ARG A 139 -62.53 -11.16 -23.71
C ARG A 139 -63.04 -12.25 -24.66
N LYS A 140 -62.29 -13.33 -24.86
CA LYS A 140 -62.72 -14.49 -25.66
C LYS A 140 -63.93 -15.17 -25.03
N GLU A 141 -63.89 -15.43 -23.73
CA GLU A 141 -65.00 -16.03 -23.00
C GLU A 141 -66.26 -15.16 -23.06
N SER A 142 -66.12 -13.84 -22.88
CA SER A 142 -67.25 -12.91 -23.02
C SER A 142 -67.89 -12.97 -24.40
N LYS A 143 -67.09 -13.14 -25.46
CA LYS A 143 -67.60 -13.32 -26.82
C LYS A 143 -68.36 -14.64 -26.96
N VAL A 144 -67.81 -15.74 -26.43
CA VAL A 144 -68.49 -17.05 -26.43
C VAL A 144 -69.81 -16.98 -25.67
N LEU A 145 -69.86 -16.33 -24.51
CA LEU A 145 -71.11 -16.14 -23.76
C LEU A 145 -72.16 -15.35 -24.55
N LYS A 146 -71.75 -14.30 -25.26
CA LYS A 146 -72.65 -13.55 -26.15
C LYS A 146 -73.19 -14.44 -27.28
N ASP A 147 -72.34 -15.26 -27.87
CA ASP A 147 -72.74 -16.16 -28.95
C ASP A 147 -73.72 -17.23 -28.43
N ILE A 148 -73.46 -17.81 -27.25
CA ILE A 148 -74.37 -18.74 -26.56
C ILE A 148 -75.72 -18.08 -26.28
N ASN A 149 -75.75 -16.89 -25.67
CA ASN A 149 -76.99 -16.17 -25.39
C ASN A 149 -77.79 -15.91 -26.68
N SER A 150 -77.12 -15.46 -27.73
CA SER A 150 -77.78 -15.25 -29.03
C SER A 150 -78.36 -16.55 -29.63
N SER A 151 -77.73 -17.69 -29.35
CA SER A 151 -78.21 -19.01 -29.78
C SER A 151 -79.42 -19.44 -28.97
N ILE A 152 -79.39 -19.25 -27.65
CA ILE A 152 -80.51 -19.49 -26.75
C ILE A 152 -81.72 -18.67 -27.20
N ASP A 153 -81.56 -17.37 -27.43
CA ASP A 153 -82.63 -16.48 -27.89
C ASP A 153 -83.26 -16.97 -29.22
N LYS A 154 -82.41 -17.38 -30.17
CA LYS A 154 -82.88 -17.95 -31.46
C LYS A 154 -83.66 -19.24 -31.26
N ASN A 155 -83.20 -20.12 -30.37
CA ASN A 155 -83.88 -21.40 -30.10
C ASN A 155 -85.19 -21.19 -29.35
N LEU A 156 -85.24 -20.27 -28.40
CA LEU A 156 -86.47 -19.85 -27.71
C LEU A 156 -87.48 -19.27 -28.69
N PHE A 157 -87.05 -18.42 -29.63
CA PHE A 157 -87.92 -17.90 -30.68
C PHE A 157 -88.51 -19.03 -31.54
N LYS A 158 -87.67 -19.97 -32.01
CA LYS A 158 -88.13 -21.14 -32.78
C LYS A 158 -89.11 -22.00 -31.97
N TYR A 159 -88.84 -22.18 -30.69
CA TYR A 159 -89.70 -22.95 -29.79
C TYR A 159 -91.08 -22.29 -29.64
N ARG A 160 -91.13 -20.97 -29.44
CA ARG A 160 -92.39 -20.20 -29.41
C ARG A 160 -93.18 -20.37 -30.71
N GLU A 161 -92.52 -20.31 -31.86
CA GLU A 161 -93.17 -20.50 -33.17
C GLU A 161 -93.71 -21.92 -33.37
N LEU A 162 -93.02 -22.93 -32.85
CA LEU A 162 -93.52 -24.31 -32.87
C LEU A 162 -94.77 -24.45 -32.00
N LEU A 163 -94.76 -23.88 -30.78
CA LEU A 163 -95.92 -23.91 -29.90
C LEU A 163 -97.15 -23.26 -30.53
N ARG A 164 -96.99 -22.16 -31.27
CA ARG A 164 -98.08 -21.51 -32.02
C ARG A 164 -98.71 -22.39 -33.10
N ARG A 165 -97.91 -23.28 -33.71
CA ARG A 165 -98.40 -24.21 -34.75
C ARG A 165 -99.09 -25.43 -34.15
N VAL A 166 -98.81 -25.74 -32.88
CA VAL A 166 -99.39 -26.87 -32.18
C VAL A 166 -100.64 -26.36 -31.48
N GLU A 167 -101.80 -26.51 -32.12
CA GLU A 167 -103.08 -26.03 -31.58
C GLU A 167 -103.51 -26.77 -30.30
N ILE A 168 -103.04 -28.01 -30.11
CA ILE A 168 -103.42 -28.89 -28.99
C ILE A 168 -102.15 -29.46 -28.34
N CYS A 169 -102.03 -29.31 -27.03
CA CYS A 169 -100.93 -29.86 -26.26
C CYS A 169 -100.93 -31.39 -26.31
N PRO A 170 -99.85 -32.05 -26.78
CA PRO A 170 -99.82 -33.50 -26.91
C PRO A 170 -99.81 -34.24 -25.55
N PHE A 171 -99.49 -33.56 -24.45
CA PHE A 171 -99.42 -34.17 -23.12
C PHE A 171 -100.72 -34.11 -22.33
N CYS A 172 -101.46 -33.00 -22.42
CA CYS A 172 -102.69 -32.80 -21.65
C CYS A 172 -103.93 -32.61 -22.52
N LEU A 173 -103.77 -32.66 -23.85
CA LEU A 173 -104.83 -32.51 -24.87
C LEU A 173 -105.64 -31.21 -24.76
N SER A 174 -105.13 -30.22 -24.02
CA SER A 174 -105.75 -28.89 -23.93
C SER A 174 -105.28 -27.99 -25.08
N ASN A 175 -106.13 -27.04 -25.50
CA ASN A 175 -105.75 -26.05 -26.51
C ASN A 175 -104.57 -25.21 -26.01
N ILE A 176 -103.59 -24.96 -26.89
CA ILE A 176 -102.49 -24.03 -26.62
C ILE A 176 -102.91 -22.66 -27.16
N ASP A 177 -103.28 -21.76 -26.26
CA ASP A 177 -103.53 -20.36 -26.54
C ASP A 177 -102.28 -19.51 -26.24
N ASP A 178 -102.27 -18.25 -26.70
CA ASP A 178 -101.12 -17.35 -26.54
C ASP A 178 -100.74 -17.16 -25.06
N ASP A 179 -101.70 -17.19 -24.13
CA ASP A 179 -101.47 -17.09 -22.68
C ASP A 179 -100.67 -18.29 -22.15
N LYS A 180 -100.99 -19.51 -22.59
CA LYS A 180 -100.21 -20.71 -22.23
C LYS A 180 -98.83 -20.71 -22.87
N ILE A 181 -98.69 -20.23 -24.11
CA ILE A 181 -97.38 -20.10 -24.76
C ILE A 181 -96.51 -19.14 -23.95
N GLU A 182 -97.05 -17.99 -23.54
CA GLU A 182 -96.32 -17.02 -22.73
C GLU A 182 -95.95 -17.58 -21.36
N HIS A 183 -96.85 -18.33 -20.72
CA HIS A 183 -96.56 -19.02 -19.46
C HIS A 183 -95.43 -20.06 -19.59
N ILE A 184 -95.42 -20.84 -20.68
CA ILE A 184 -94.37 -21.83 -20.97
C ILE A 184 -93.04 -21.10 -21.23
N MET A 185 -93.03 -20.06 -22.07
CA MET A 185 -91.81 -19.31 -22.39
C MET A 185 -91.20 -18.66 -21.13
N ASN A 186 -92.02 -18.07 -20.27
CA ASN A 186 -91.55 -17.41 -19.05
C ASN A 186 -91.03 -18.40 -18.00
N HIS A 187 -91.56 -19.63 -17.94
CA HIS A 187 -90.97 -20.69 -17.11
C HIS A 187 -89.59 -21.16 -17.60
N TYR A 188 -89.33 -21.14 -18.91
CA TYR A 188 -88.06 -21.57 -19.50
C TYR A 188 -86.99 -20.46 -19.58
N ILE A 189 -87.39 -19.19 -19.66
CA ILE A 189 -86.47 -18.03 -19.66
C ILE A 189 -85.90 -17.76 -18.25
N GLY A 190 -86.53 -18.33 -17.21
CA GLY A 190 -86.03 -18.36 -15.84
C GLY A 190 -86.86 -17.51 -14.89
N GLY A 191 -87.30 -18.15 -13.81
CA GLY A 191 -87.15 -17.58 -12.47
C GLY A 191 -85.71 -17.75 -11.99
#